data_AF-A0A6I3N5K6-F1
#
_entry.id   AF-A0A6I3N5K6-F1
#
_cell.length_a   1.000
_cell.length_b   1.000
_cell.length_c   1.000
_cell.angle_alpha   90.00
_cell.angle_beta   90.00
_cell.angle_gamma   90.00
#
_symmetry.space_group_name_H-M   'P 1'
#
loop_
_entity.id
_entity.type
_entity.pdbx_description
1 polymer ?
#
loop_
_entity_poly.entity_id
_entity_poly.type
_entity_poly.pdbx_seq_one_letter_code
_entity_poly.pdbx_strand_id
1 'polypeptide(L)'
;MLFSLRNVAVAFDNKPIFAPVSFELNTGEKMAISGPSGTGKSSLFNVLLGFEHRYQGEVFFDGKPLSPVVIQDVRKQVAWLPQEINVLPTQTVREFIYTPFEYQVNKHKKPTVSQVESRLDELDLKTEILDHTIGSVSGGEKQRIGILTVLLLQRSILFLDEPVAALDARMKKKVVDLLLGNKQLTVLSTSHDAVWNDHCDKIVTL
;
A
#
# COMPACT_ATOMS: atom_id res chain seq x y z
N MET A 1 -3.73 -8.83 -17.21
CA MET A 1 -2.43 -8.33 -16.73
C MET A 1 -2.59 -6.88 -16.33
N LEU A 2 -2.53 -6.61 -15.02
CA LEU A 2 -2.71 -5.27 -14.45
C LEU A 2 -1.40 -4.47 -14.50
N PHE A 3 -0.31 -5.05 -13.99
CA PHE A 3 1.04 -4.50 -14.15
C PHE A 3 1.95 -5.50 -14.87
N SER A 4 2.87 -4.98 -15.68
CA SER A 4 3.94 -5.73 -16.32
C SER A 4 5.24 -4.93 -16.25
N LEU A 5 6.29 -5.52 -15.70
CA LEU A 5 7.62 -4.94 -15.62
C LEU A 5 8.58 -5.80 -16.44
N ARG A 6 9.44 -5.13 -17.20
CA ARG A 6 10.46 -5.77 -18.04
C ARG A 6 11.81 -5.12 -17.79
N ASN A 7 12.70 -5.87 -17.16
CA ASN A 7 14.09 -5.49 -16.85
C ASN A 7 14.18 -4.12 -16.15
N VAL A 8 13.26 -3.87 -15.20
CA VAL A 8 13.19 -2.59 -14.50
C VAL A 8 14.37 -2.47 -13.55
N ALA A 9 15.16 -1.41 -13.70
CA ALA A 9 16.32 -1.13 -12.85
C ALA A 9 16.33 0.33 -12.42
N VAL A 10 16.64 0.57 -11.14
CA VAL A 10 16.74 1.92 -10.57
C VAL A 10 18.17 2.14 -10.07
N ALA A 11 18.71 3.33 -10.33
CA ALA A 11 20.05 3.72 -9.89
C ALA A 11 20.06 5.15 -9.33
N PHE A 12 20.82 5.35 -8.25
CA PHE A 12 21.13 6.68 -7.70
C PHE A 12 22.64 6.92 -7.83
N ASP A 13 23.04 8.09 -8.34
CA ASP A 13 24.44 8.44 -8.59
C ASP A 13 25.20 7.35 -9.36
N ASN A 14 24.54 6.79 -10.39
CA ASN A 14 25.00 5.65 -11.22
C ASN A 14 25.26 4.34 -10.45
N LYS A 15 24.80 4.22 -9.21
CA LYS A 15 24.84 2.97 -8.44
C LYS A 15 23.48 2.27 -8.51
N PRO A 16 23.40 1.04 -9.04
CA PRO A 16 22.16 0.28 -9.05
C PRO A 16 21.72 -0.03 -7.62
N ILE A 17 20.42 0.08 -7.35
CA ILE A 17 19.84 -0.21 -6.03
C ILE A 17 19.49 -1.70 -5.90
N PHE A 18 19.06 -2.31 -7.01
CA PHE A 18 18.74 -3.74 -7.13
C PHE A 18 19.03 -4.23 -8.56
N ALA A 19 19.13 -5.54 -8.73
CA ALA A 19 19.27 -6.17 -10.04
C ALA A 19 17.99 -5.97 -10.88
N PRO A 20 18.07 -5.84 -12.22
CA PRO A 20 16.90 -5.63 -13.06
C PRO A 20 15.79 -6.65 -12.79
N VAL A 21 14.58 -6.16 -12.52
CA VAL A 21 13.44 -7.00 -12.12
C VAL A 21 12.38 -7.07 -13.23
N SER A 22 11.84 -8.26 -13.46
CA SER A 22 10.73 -8.50 -14.38
C SER A 22 9.65 -9.33 -13.70
N PHE A 23 8.42 -8.86 -13.72
CA PHE A 23 7.27 -9.63 -13.25
C PHE A 23 5.97 -9.10 -13.86
N GLU A 24 4.93 -9.91 -13.76
CA GLU A 24 3.56 -9.54 -14.08
C GLU A 24 2.71 -9.72 -12.83
N LEU A 25 1.78 -8.78 -12.63
CA LEU A 25 0.75 -8.80 -11.60
C LEU A 25 -0.62 -8.77 -12.28
N ASN A 26 -1.46 -9.74 -11.99
CA ASN A 26 -2.81 -9.85 -12.52
C ASN A 26 -3.86 -9.34 -11.53
N THR A 27 -5.03 -8.95 -12.04
CA THR A 27 -6.16 -8.56 -11.20
C THR A 27 -6.58 -9.72 -10.30
N GLY A 28 -6.72 -9.45 -9.01
CA GLY A 28 -7.05 -10.42 -7.96
C GLY A 28 -5.83 -11.10 -7.32
N GLU A 29 -4.65 -10.99 -7.93
CA GLU A 29 -3.41 -11.63 -7.46
C GLU A 29 -2.85 -10.92 -6.21
N LYS A 30 -2.27 -11.71 -5.31
CA LYS A 30 -1.54 -11.27 -4.12
C LYS A 30 -0.05 -11.51 -4.35
N MET A 31 0.71 -10.44 -4.47
CA MET A 31 2.15 -10.49 -4.68
C MET A 31 2.89 -9.79 -3.54
N ALA A 32 3.96 -10.43 -3.07
CA ALA A 32 4.93 -9.82 -2.18
C ALA A 32 6.27 -9.60 -2.91
N ILE A 33 6.87 -8.44 -2.67
CA ILE A 33 8.26 -8.15 -2.96
C ILE A 33 9.04 -8.36 -1.67
N SER A 34 9.89 -9.37 -1.65
CA SER A 34 10.78 -9.70 -0.55
C SER A 34 12.22 -9.26 -0.84
N GLY A 35 13.04 -9.12 0.19
CA GLY A 35 14.44 -8.70 0.04
C GLY A 35 14.82 -7.66 1.10
N PRO A 36 16.03 -7.72 1.70
CA PRO A 36 16.39 -7.02 2.95
C PRO A 36 15.98 -5.54 3.06
N SER A 37 16.04 -4.98 4.27
CA SER A 37 15.89 -3.54 4.42
C SER A 37 16.98 -2.83 3.60
N GLY A 38 16.60 -1.79 2.86
CA GLY A 38 17.53 -1.06 1.97
C GLY A 38 17.72 -1.66 0.57
N THR A 39 17.13 -2.82 0.23
CA THR A 39 17.26 -3.44 -1.11
C THR A 39 16.46 -2.72 -2.22
N GLY A 40 15.78 -1.60 -1.89
CA GLY A 40 15.07 -0.79 -2.89
C GLY A 40 13.63 -1.20 -3.20
N LYS A 41 12.98 -1.99 -2.35
CA LYS A 41 11.55 -2.32 -2.45
C LYS A 41 10.67 -1.07 -2.57
N SER A 42 10.87 -0.09 -1.69
CA SER A 42 10.16 1.19 -1.73
C SER A 42 10.55 2.03 -2.96
N SER A 43 11.78 1.91 -3.46
CA SER A 43 12.19 2.55 -4.73
C SER A 43 11.43 1.98 -5.93
N LEU A 44 11.18 0.67 -5.94
CA LEU A 44 10.34 0.04 -6.96
C LEU A 44 8.87 0.51 -6.86
N PHE A 45 8.32 0.62 -5.65
CA PHE A 45 6.99 1.22 -5.44
C PHE A 45 6.93 2.66 -5.95
N ASN A 46 7.97 3.46 -5.70
CA ASN A 46 8.05 4.83 -6.20
C ASN A 46 8.04 4.89 -7.73
N VAL A 47 8.64 3.94 -8.44
CA VAL A 47 8.52 3.83 -9.90
C VAL A 47 7.06 3.56 -10.30
N LEU A 48 6.43 2.55 -9.69
CA LEU A 48 5.06 2.13 -10.04
C LEU A 48 4.00 3.19 -9.72
N LEU A 49 4.21 3.98 -8.66
CA LEU A 49 3.36 5.11 -8.27
C LEU A 49 3.76 6.43 -8.95
N GLY A 50 4.84 6.40 -9.74
CA GLY A 50 5.37 7.53 -10.51
C GLY A 50 5.90 8.68 -9.66
N PHE A 51 6.46 8.36 -8.50
CA PHE A 51 7.29 9.26 -7.69
C PHE A 51 8.75 9.25 -8.13
N GLU A 52 9.22 8.16 -8.76
CA GLU A 52 10.53 8.09 -9.41
C GLU A 52 10.35 7.85 -10.92
N HIS A 53 11.07 8.63 -11.72
CA HIS A 53 11.00 8.60 -13.18
C HIS A 53 12.31 8.12 -13.82
N ARG A 54 13.40 8.06 -13.05
CA ARG A 54 14.73 7.63 -13.48
C ARG A 54 14.87 6.13 -13.24
N TYR A 55 14.40 5.36 -14.20
CA TYR A 55 14.59 3.91 -14.24
C TYR A 55 14.88 3.45 -15.68
N GLN A 56 15.51 2.30 -15.82
CA GLN A 56 15.67 1.59 -17.09
C GLN A 56 14.64 0.47 -17.20
N GLY A 57 14.40 -0.03 -18.41
CA GLY A 57 13.40 -1.07 -18.68
C GLY A 57 12.02 -0.49 -19.02
N GLU A 58 11.00 -1.33 -18.96
CA GLU A 58 9.63 -0.96 -19.33
C GLU A 58 8.65 -1.32 -18.21
N VAL A 59 7.71 -0.41 -17.94
CA VAL A 59 6.58 -0.62 -17.02
C VAL A 59 5.30 -0.38 -17.78
N PHE A 60 4.34 -1.30 -17.64
CA PHE A 60 3.01 -1.19 -18.23
C PHE A 60 1.93 -1.30 -17.15
N PHE A 61 0.86 -0.53 -17.32
CA PHE A 61 -0.37 -0.61 -16.54
C PHE A 61 -1.56 -0.81 -17.49
N ASP A 62 -2.33 -1.89 -17.30
CA ASP A 62 -3.40 -2.33 -18.20
C ASP A 62 -2.96 -2.36 -19.68
N GLY A 63 -1.75 -2.88 -19.93
CA GLY A 63 -1.16 -2.99 -21.27
C GLY A 63 -0.65 -1.67 -21.87
N LYS A 64 -0.78 -0.53 -21.17
CA LYS A 64 -0.29 0.77 -21.63
C LYS A 64 1.06 1.10 -20.98
N PRO A 65 2.06 1.58 -21.74
CA PRO A 65 3.32 2.05 -21.17
C PRO A 65 3.09 3.12 -20.10
N LEU A 66 3.80 3.01 -18.99
CA LEU A 66 3.72 3.99 -17.92
C LEU A 66 4.18 5.36 -18.45
N SER A 67 3.34 6.37 -18.26
CA SER A 67 3.54 7.72 -18.75
C SER A 67 2.87 8.72 -17.81
N PRO A 68 3.11 10.04 -17.93
CA PRO A 68 2.43 11.04 -17.11
C PRO A 68 0.90 11.00 -17.20
N VAL A 69 0.34 10.49 -18.30
CA VAL A 69 -1.12 10.29 -18.45
C VAL A 69 -1.56 9.01 -17.75
N VAL A 70 -0.89 7.88 -18.02
CA VAL A 70 -1.26 6.56 -17.45
C VAL A 70 -1.08 6.55 -15.93
N ILE A 71 -0.11 7.27 -15.38
CA ILE A 71 0.07 7.31 -13.92
C ILE A 71 -1.11 7.96 -13.19
N GLN A 72 -1.86 8.84 -13.84
CA GLN A 72 -3.09 9.38 -13.26
C GLN A 72 -4.14 8.28 -13.10
N ASP A 73 -4.21 7.33 -14.03
CA ASP A 73 -5.12 6.19 -13.95
C ASP A 73 -4.68 5.21 -12.85
N VAL A 74 -3.37 4.99 -12.68
CA VAL A 74 -2.83 4.23 -11.55
C VAL A 74 -3.26 4.86 -10.22
N ARG A 75 -3.01 6.15 -10.02
CA ARG A 75 -3.32 6.87 -8.78
C ARG A 75 -4.82 6.98 -8.48
N LYS A 76 -5.68 6.88 -9.51
CA LYS A 76 -7.14 6.81 -9.34
C LYS A 76 -7.61 5.42 -8.90
N GLN A 77 -6.85 4.37 -9.14
CA GLN A 77 -7.28 2.99 -8.92
C GLN A 77 -6.57 2.31 -7.74
N VAL A 78 -5.35 2.75 -7.42
CA VAL A 78 -4.55 2.20 -6.31
C VAL A 78 -4.83 2.95 -5.01
N ALA A 79 -5.01 2.20 -3.91
CA ALA A 79 -4.83 2.74 -2.57
C ALA A 79 -3.47 2.29 -2.02
N TRP A 80 -2.68 3.23 -1.52
CA TRP A 80 -1.31 2.99 -1.09
C TRP A 80 -1.16 3.20 0.43
N LEU A 81 -0.59 2.21 1.11
CA LEU A 81 -0.06 2.32 2.46
C LEU A 81 1.46 2.47 2.38
N PRO A 82 2.02 3.67 2.66
CA PRO A 82 3.47 3.85 2.75
C PRO A 82 4.03 3.19 4.01
N GLN A 83 5.32 2.83 3.98
CA GLN A 83 6.03 2.26 5.13
C GLN A 83 6.04 3.23 6.32
N GLU A 84 6.25 4.52 6.03
CA GLU A 84 6.19 5.60 7.02
C GLU A 84 5.01 6.52 6.74
N ILE A 85 4.10 6.60 7.73
CA ILE A 85 2.98 7.52 7.70
C ILE A 85 3.47 8.89 8.22
N ASN A 86 3.84 9.75 7.28
CA ASN A 86 4.23 11.14 7.53
C ASN A 86 2.98 12.00 7.72
N VAL A 87 2.83 12.59 8.90
CA VAL A 87 1.68 13.40 9.28
C VAL A 87 2.12 14.61 10.10
N LEU A 88 1.27 15.64 10.15
CA LEU A 88 1.43 16.68 11.14
C LEU A 88 1.14 16.07 12.53
N PRO A 89 2.05 16.17 13.52
CA PRO A 89 1.86 15.52 14.82
C PRO A 89 0.57 15.94 15.56
N THR A 90 0.06 17.13 15.25
CA THR A 90 -1.17 17.70 15.83
C THR A 90 -2.44 17.29 15.09
N GLN A 91 -2.33 16.64 13.93
CA GLN A 91 -3.47 16.16 13.16
C GLN A 91 -4.17 15.03 13.93
N THR A 92 -5.49 15.13 14.06
CA THR A 92 -6.32 14.08 14.67
C THR A 92 -6.40 12.85 13.76
N VAL A 93 -6.65 11.69 14.34
CA VAL A 93 -6.91 10.46 13.57
C VAL A 93 -8.10 10.66 12.63
N ARG A 94 -9.15 11.34 13.10
CA ARG A 94 -10.32 11.69 12.27
C ARG A 94 -9.91 12.49 11.04
N GLU A 95 -9.17 13.59 11.19
CA GLU A 95 -8.69 14.40 10.06
C GLU A 95 -7.82 13.57 9.11
N PHE A 96 -6.95 12.73 9.64
CA PHE A 96 -6.08 11.87 8.85
C PHE A 96 -6.87 10.89 7.96
N ILE A 97 -7.82 10.15 8.53
CA ILE A 97 -8.61 9.17 7.75
C ILE A 97 -9.53 9.84 6.72
N TYR A 98 -9.92 11.10 6.95
CA TYR A 98 -10.74 11.87 6.01
C TYR A 98 -9.93 12.65 4.95
N THR A 99 -8.62 12.87 5.15
CA THR A 99 -7.75 13.62 4.23
C THR A 99 -7.83 13.10 2.78
N PRO A 100 -7.81 11.78 2.50
CA PRO A 100 -7.90 11.30 1.12
C PRO A 100 -9.20 11.69 0.42
N PHE A 101 -10.27 11.99 1.14
CA PHE A 101 -11.58 12.36 0.59
C PHE A 101 -11.73 13.85 0.29
N GLU A 102 -10.72 14.66 0.60
CA GLU A 102 -10.65 16.07 0.19
C GLU A 102 -10.27 16.21 -1.29
N TYR A 103 -9.58 15.21 -1.85
CA TYR A 103 -9.22 15.17 -3.27
C TYR A 103 -10.46 14.90 -4.14
N GLN A 104 -10.55 15.62 -5.27
CA GLN A 104 -11.68 15.54 -6.21
C GLN A 104 -12.03 14.11 -6.64
N VAL A 105 -11.01 13.26 -6.84
CA VAL A 105 -11.17 11.84 -7.22
C VAL A 105 -11.89 10.99 -6.17
N ASN A 106 -11.88 11.41 -4.90
CA ASN A 106 -12.43 10.64 -3.78
C ASN A 106 -13.60 11.34 -3.09
N LYS A 107 -13.88 12.61 -3.40
CA LYS A 107 -14.90 13.43 -2.72
C LYS A 107 -16.29 12.78 -2.69
N HIS A 108 -16.65 12.05 -3.74
CA HIS A 108 -17.93 11.34 -3.86
C HIS A 108 -17.97 9.98 -3.12
N LYS A 109 -16.84 9.55 -2.55
CA LYS A 109 -16.69 8.29 -1.81
C LYS A 109 -16.50 8.50 -0.30
N LYS A 110 -16.78 9.70 0.21
CA LYS A 110 -16.60 10.02 1.63
C LYS A 110 -17.38 9.00 2.48
N PRO A 111 -16.72 8.29 3.41
CA PRO A 111 -17.37 7.23 4.17
C PRO A 111 -18.38 7.80 5.16
N THR A 112 -19.45 7.04 5.42
CA THR A 112 -20.39 7.33 6.50
C THR A 112 -19.75 7.03 7.86
N VAL A 113 -20.33 7.58 8.93
CA VAL A 113 -19.91 7.26 10.31
C VAL A 113 -19.95 5.74 10.56
N SER A 114 -21.02 5.07 10.14
CA SER A 114 -21.17 3.62 10.29
C SER A 114 -20.11 2.82 9.53
N GLN A 115 -19.69 3.28 8.34
CA GLN A 115 -18.60 2.63 7.60
C GLN A 115 -17.27 2.78 8.32
N VAL A 116 -17.00 3.94 8.93
CA VAL A 116 -15.78 4.15 9.74
C VAL A 116 -15.81 3.26 10.99
N GLU A 117 -16.92 3.24 11.73
CA GLU A 117 -17.08 2.41 12.93
C GLU A 117 -16.92 0.92 12.63
N SER A 118 -17.51 0.43 11.53
CA SER A 118 -17.33 -0.95 11.09
C SER A 118 -15.86 -1.30 10.83
N ARG A 119 -15.10 -0.40 10.19
CA ARG A 119 -13.68 -0.64 9.91
C ARG A 119 -12.79 -0.49 11.14
N LEU A 120 -13.17 0.35 12.09
CA LEU A 120 -12.50 0.44 13.40
C LEU A 120 -12.62 -0.90 14.15
N ASP A 121 -13.82 -1.47 14.21
CA ASP A 121 -14.07 -2.78 14.84
C ASP A 121 -13.31 -3.93 14.14
N GLU A 122 -13.31 -3.96 12.81
CA GLU A 122 -12.50 -4.91 12.03
C GLU A 122 -10.99 -4.83 12.35
N LEU A 123 -10.50 -3.68 12.83
CA LEU A 123 -9.09 -3.48 13.17
C LEU A 123 -8.82 -3.45 14.68
N ASP A 124 -9.79 -3.82 15.53
CA ASP A 124 -9.70 -3.74 17.00
C ASP A 124 -9.27 -2.32 17.48
N LEU A 125 -9.75 -1.29 16.81
CA LEU A 125 -9.57 0.11 17.19
C LEU A 125 -10.85 0.61 17.84
N LYS A 126 -10.73 1.26 19.00
CA LYS A 126 -11.90 1.86 19.66
C LYS A 126 -12.21 3.23 19.07
N THR A 127 -13.48 3.63 19.09
CA THR A 127 -13.94 4.89 18.48
C THR A 127 -13.28 6.13 19.06
N GLU A 128 -12.87 6.12 20.33
CA GLU A 128 -12.21 7.26 20.99
C GLU A 128 -10.87 7.62 20.32
N ILE A 129 -10.25 6.66 19.60
CA ILE A 129 -8.98 6.92 18.90
C ILE A 129 -9.12 8.01 17.83
N LEU A 130 -10.33 8.24 17.31
CA LEU A 130 -10.60 9.27 16.31
C LEU A 130 -10.27 10.68 16.81
N ASP A 131 -10.35 10.90 18.12
CA ASP A 131 -10.12 12.20 18.75
C ASP A 131 -8.67 12.34 19.26
N HIS A 132 -7.87 11.28 19.19
CA HIS A 132 -6.43 11.35 19.47
C HIS A 132 -5.69 12.00 18.30
N THR A 133 -4.50 12.53 18.57
CA THR A 133 -3.58 12.94 17.51
C THR A 133 -2.82 11.74 16.97
N ILE A 134 -2.53 11.71 15.67
CA ILE A 134 -1.76 10.61 15.06
C ILE A 134 -0.36 10.49 15.70
N GLY A 135 0.21 11.60 16.19
CA GLY A 135 1.50 11.59 16.87
C GLY A 135 1.49 10.92 18.25
N SER A 136 0.32 10.76 18.90
CA SER A 136 0.22 10.22 20.26
C SER A 136 -0.18 8.75 20.34
N VAL A 137 -0.60 8.12 19.23
CA VAL A 137 -0.96 6.70 19.18
C VAL A 137 0.28 5.81 19.07
N SER A 138 0.16 4.55 19.49
CA SER A 138 1.24 3.56 19.37
C SER A 138 1.55 3.23 17.90
N GLY A 139 2.74 2.68 17.62
CA GLY A 139 3.11 2.27 16.27
C GLY A 139 2.15 1.25 15.64
N GLY A 140 1.67 0.28 16.42
CA GLY A 140 0.69 -0.71 15.97
C GLY A 140 -0.69 -0.11 15.71
N GLU A 141 -1.13 0.89 16.50
CA GLU A 141 -2.34 1.67 16.20
C GLU A 141 -2.16 2.50 14.93
N LYS A 142 -1.02 3.18 14.78
CA LYS A 142 -0.71 3.98 13.59
C LYS A 142 -0.74 3.14 12.31
N GLN A 143 -0.19 1.93 12.35
CA GLN A 143 -0.24 0.98 11.24
C GLN A 143 -1.68 0.58 10.90
N ARG A 144 -2.48 0.23 11.91
CA ARG A 144 -3.91 -0.10 11.73
C ARG A 144 -4.71 1.07 11.20
N ILE A 145 -4.45 2.29 11.65
CA ILE A 145 -5.06 3.51 11.12
C ILE A 145 -4.69 3.70 9.64
N GLY A 146 -3.45 3.41 9.24
CA GLY A 146 -3.05 3.42 7.83
C GLY A 146 -3.86 2.41 6.99
N ILE A 147 -4.01 1.17 7.48
CA ILE A 147 -4.81 0.13 6.84
C ILE A 147 -6.29 0.55 6.77
N LEU A 148 -6.84 1.12 7.85
CA LEU A 148 -8.19 1.70 7.90
C LEU A 148 -8.38 2.71 6.76
N THR A 149 -7.47 3.68 6.64
CA THR A 149 -7.53 4.71 5.58
C THR A 149 -7.53 4.11 4.19
N VAL A 150 -6.71 3.09 3.93
CA VAL A 150 -6.67 2.36 2.66
C VAL A 150 -8.00 1.64 2.37
N LEU A 151 -8.57 0.97 3.37
CA LEU A 151 -9.85 0.25 3.23
C LEU A 151 -11.03 1.20 2.99
N LEU A 152 -11.04 2.38 3.61
CA LEU A 152 -12.08 3.38 3.41
C LEU A 152 -12.13 3.90 1.97
N LEU A 153 -11.02 3.88 1.23
CA LEU A 153 -10.98 4.29 -0.18
C LEU A 153 -11.70 3.33 -1.13
N GLN A 154 -12.00 2.10 -0.67
CA GLN A 154 -12.71 1.06 -1.45
C GLN A 154 -12.11 0.85 -2.85
N ARG A 155 -10.78 0.74 -2.90
CA ARG A 155 -10.03 0.42 -4.11
C ARG A 155 -9.80 -1.09 -4.19
N SER A 156 -9.88 -1.65 -5.40
CA SER A 156 -9.61 -3.07 -5.66
C SER A 156 -8.12 -3.36 -5.81
N ILE A 157 -7.25 -2.34 -5.90
CA ILE A 157 -5.80 -2.50 -6.02
C ILE A 157 -5.14 -1.83 -4.82
N LEU A 158 -4.41 -2.61 -4.03
CA LEU A 158 -3.72 -2.16 -2.83
C LEU A 158 -2.21 -2.28 -3.01
N PHE A 159 -1.50 -1.19 -2.75
CA PHE A 159 -0.05 -1.18 -2.66
C PHE A 159 0.32 -1.01 -1.19
N LEU A 160 1.01 -1.98 -0.59
CA LEU A 160 1.21 -2.03 0.85
C LEU A 160 2.70 -2.20 1.19
N ASP A 161 3.33 -1.16 1.73
CA ASP A 161 4.75 -1.20 2.08
C ASP A 161 4.90 -1.61 3.57
N GLU A 162 5.39 -2.81 3.82
CA GLU A 162 5.53 -3.45 5.15
C GLU A 162 4.24 -3.41 6.02
N PRO A 163 3.08 -3.90 5.51
CA PRO A 163 1.76 -3.67 6.12
C PRO A 163 1.60 -4.23 7.53
N VAL A 164 2.41 -5.19 7.94
CA VAL A 164 2.28 -5.90 9.23
C VAL A 164 3.50 -5.76 10.14
N ALA A 165 4.47 -4.91 9.80
CA ALA A 165 5.74 -4.82 10.52
C ALA A 165 5.60 -4.40 11.99
N ALA A 166 4.62 -3.54 12.31
CA ALA A 166 4.36 -3.05 13.66
C ALA A 166 3.24 -3.81 14.40
N LEU A 167 2.76 -4.94 13.85
CA LEU A 167 1.60 -5.68 14.38
C LEU A 167 2.03 -6.93 15.14
N ASP A 168 1.35 -7.19 16.27
CA ASP A 168 1.47 -8.46 16.97
C ASP A 168 0.92 -9.64 16.15
N ALA A 169 1.20 -10.87 16.58
CA ALA A 169 0.82 -12.08 15.84
C ALA A 169 -0.69 -12.22 15.61
N ARG A 170 -1.53 -11.82 16.58
CA ARG A 170 -2.99 -11.93 16.48
C ARG A 170 -3.51 -10.94 15.44
N MET A 171 -3.10 -9.68 15.54
CA MET A 171 -3.54 -8.63 14.65
C MET A 171 -3.01 -8.84 13.22
N LYS A 172 -1.77 -9.31 13.09
CA LYS A 172 -1.19 -9.70 11.80
C LYS A 172 -2.03 -10.74 11.07
N LYS A 173 -2.44 -11.81 11.75
CA LYS A 173 -3.32 -12.83 11.17
C LYS A 173 -4.66 -12.22 10.72
N LYS A 174 -5.26 -11.37 11.56
CA LYS A 174 -6.52 -10.67 11.23
C LYS A 174 -6.38 -9.82 9.97
N VAL A 175 -5.30 -9.06 9.84
CA VAL A 175 -5.02 -8.21 8.67
C VAL A 175 -4.74 -9.05 7.41
N VAL A 176 -4.00 -10.16 7.55
CA VAL A 176 -3.77 -11.12 6.45
C VAL A 176 -5.10 -11.70 5.97
N ASP A 177 -5.96 -12.19 6.87
CA ASP A 177 -7.28 -12.74 6.53
C ASP A 177 -8.16 -11.68 5.84
N LEU A 178 -8.14 -10.43 6.34
CA LEU A 178 -8.92 -9.32 5.80
C LEU A 178 -8.48 -8.90 4.39
N LEU A 179 -7.17 -8.82 4.13
CA LEU A 179 -6.61 -8.26 2.90
C LEU A 179 -6.27 -9.33 1.86
N LEU A 180 -5.59 -10.39 2.28
CA LEU A 180 -5.13 -11.47 1.40
C LEU A 180 -6.22 -12.53 1.20
N GLY A 181 -7.10 -12.73 2.19
CA GLY A 181 -8.27 -13.61 2.06
C GLY A 181 -9.36 -13.09 1.12
N ASN A 182 -9.35 -11.79 0.78
CA ASN A 182 -10.31 -11.21 -0.15
C ASN A 182 -9.88 -11.40 -1.61
N LYS A 183 -10.58 -12.29 -2.32
CA LYS A 183 -10.31 -12.63 -3.73
C LYS A 183 -10.56 -11.47 -4.72
N GLN A 184 -11.30 -10.44 -4.32
CA GLN A 184 -11.57 -9.28 -5.19
C GLN A 184 -10.44 -8.24 -5.16
N LEU A 185 -9.57 -8.30 -4.14
CA LEU A 185 -8.43 -7.39 -4.03
C LEU A 185 -7.27 -7.88 -4.87
N THR A 186 -6.58 -6.96 -5.53
CA THR A 186 -5.23 -7.15 -6.04
C THR A 186 -4.29 -6.52 -5.05
N VAL A 187 -3.27 -7.22 -4.58
CA VAL A 187 -2.34 -6.70 -3.57
C VAL A 187 -0.93 -6.84 -4.11
N LEU A 188 -0.23 -5.71 -4.20
CA LEU A 188 1.22 -5.68 -4.32
C LEU A 188 1.77 -5.18 -2.99
N SER A 189 2.65 -5.95 -2.37
CA SER A 189 3.16 -5.65 -1.04
C SER A 189 4.67 -5.73 -1.00
N THR A 190 5.29 -5.04 -0.05
CA THR A 190 6.65 -5.35 0.39
C THR A 190 6.53 -6.06 1.74
N SER A 191 7.28 -7.15 1.93
CA SER A 191 7.29 -7.82 3.23
C SER A 191 8.44 -8.79 3.41
N HIS A 192 8.90 -8.85 4.65
CA HIS A 192 9.76 -9.93 5.18
C HIS A 192 9.02 -10.93 6.05
N ASP A 193 7.74 -10.67 6.31
CA ASP A 193 6.98 -11.45 7.27
C ASP A 193 6.52 -12.77 6.64
N ALA A 194 6.86 -13.88 7.28
CA ALA A 194 6.51 -15.21 6.80
C ALA A 194 4.99 -15.40 6.71
N VAL A 195 4.22 -14.95 7.71
CA VAL A 195 2.76 -15.11 7.72
C VAL A 195 2.14 -14.36 6.54
N TRP A 196 2.62 -13.15 6.25
CA TRP A 196 2.17 -12.39 5.09
C TRP A 196 2.55 -13.06 3.77
N ASN A 197 3.81 -13.46 3.63
CA ASN A 197 4.34 -14.04 2.40
C ASN A 197 3.72 -15.41 2.07
N ASP A 198 3.43 -16.22 3.08
CA ASP A 198 2.77 -17.54 2.93
C ASP A 198 1.34 -17.44 2.36
N HIS A 199 0.72 -16.26 2.43
CA HIS A 199 -0.62 -15.98 1.89
C HIS A 199 -0.59 -15.23 0.55
N CYS A 200 0.60 -14.98 -0.01
CA CYS A 200 0.73 -14.41 -1.34
C CYS A 200 0.76 -15.53 -2.41
N ASP A 201 0.13 -15.28 -3.55
CA ASP A 201 0.16 -16.16 -4.72
C ASP A 201 1.58 -16.20 -5.34
N LYS A 202 2.33 -15.10 -5.22
CA LYS A 202 3.66 -14.94 -5.79
C LYS A 202 4.58 -14.10 -4.91
N ILE A 203 5.84 -14.49 -4.87
CA ILE A 203 6.91 -13.75 -4.20
C ILE A 203 7.98 -13.40 -5.24
N VAL A 204 8.36 -12.13 -5.30
CA VAL A 204 9.47 -11.62 -6.12
C VAL A 204 10.55 -11.14 -5.17
N THR A 205 11.77 -11.65 -5.31
CA THR A 205 12.91 -11.23 -4.48
C THR A 205 13.74 -10.18 -5.20
N LEU A 206 14.05 -9.09 -4.50
CA LEU A 206 15.03 -8.08 -4.90
C LEU A 206 16.38 -8.30 -4.23
#